data_AF-A0A0D9XEE3-F1
#
_entry.id   AF-A0A0D9XEE3-F1
#
_cell.length_a   1.000
_cell.length_b   1.000
_cell.length_c   1.000
_cell.angle_alpha   90.00
_cell.angle_beta   90.00
_cell.angle_gamma   90.00
#
_symmetry.space_group_name_H-M   'P 1'
#
loop_
_entity.id
_entity.type
_entity.pdbx_description
1 polymer ?
#
loop_
_entity_poly.entity_id
_entity_poly.type
_entity_poly.pdbx_seq_one_letter_code
_entity_poly.pdbx_strand_id
1 'polypeptide(L)'
;MENLALLWGIIGPGVAGAVFGAGWWFWVDAVVCSSVQVSFLHYLPGIFASLAALMFNAVNKDEIGYDYYSPYGDDSEWRVKLWLFVAYVVSFVCLAGSVGMLVQDALTDKGPSVWTGVAGVLQCVLVLISGLIYWTCHSED
;
A
#
# COMPACT_ATOMS: atom_id res chain seq x y z
N MET A 1 -11.29 6.97 26.20
CA MET A 1 -10.37 6.77 25.07
C MET A 1 -10.03 5.29 24.89
N GLU A 2 -9.80 4.51 25.96
CA GLU A 2 -9.61 3.04 25.89
C GLU A 2 -10.66 2.28 25.07
N ASN A 3 -11.96 2.51 25.32
CA ASN A 3 -13.01 1.80 24.57
C ASN A 3 -12.98 2.04 23.05
N LEU A 4 -12.48 3.21 22.63
CA LEU A 4 -12.34 3.54 21.21
C LEU A 4 -11.14 2.84 20.58
N ALA A 5 -10.03 2.74 21.31
CA ALA A 5 -8.83 2.02 20.87
C ALA A 5 -9.10 0.50 20.77
N LEU A 6 -9.79 -0.08 21.75
CA LEU A 6 -10.22 -1.48 21.71
C LEU A 6 -11.16 -1.75 20.53
N LEU A 7 -12.14 -0.87 20.30
CA LEU A 7 -13.02 -0.97 19.14
C LEU A 7 -12.22 -0.90 17.83
N TRP A 8 -11.25 0.00 17.73
CA TRP A 8 -10.38 0.16 16.57
C TRP A 8 -9.53 -1.09 16.29
N GLY A 9 -8.98 -1.74 17.32
CA GLY A 9 -8.26 -3.00 17.17
C GLY A 9 -9.13 -4.15 16.63
N ILE A 10 -10.41 -4.18 16.99
CA ILE A 10 -11.36 -5.21 16.55
C ILE A 10 -11.84 -4.96 15.11
N ILE A 11 -12.27 -3.73 14.79
CA ILE A 11 -12.88 -3.43 13.48
C ILE A 11 -11.84 -3.07 12.42
N GLY A 12 -10.68 -2.56 12.83
CA GLY A 12 -9.63 -2.03 11.96
C GLY A 12 -9.14 -3.01 10.89
N PRO A 13 -8.89 -4.30 11.21
CA PRO A 13 -8.50 -5.29 10.20
C PRO A 13 -9.57 -5.51 9.13
N GLY A 14 -10.85 -5.48 9.53
CA GLY A 14 -11.99 -5.58 8.60
C GLY A 14 -12.08 -4.36 7.68
N VAL A 15 -11.90 -3.16 8.24
CA VAL A 15 -11.87 -1.91 7.45
C VAL A 15 -10.67 -1.91 6.49
N ALA A 16 -9.48 -2.29 6.95
CA ALA A 16 -8.30 -2.41 6.11
C ALA A 16 -8.54 -3.38 4.95
N GLY A 17 -9.01 -4.60 5.23
CA GLY A 17 -9.32 -5.59 4.20
C GLY A 17 -10.35 -5.10 3.17
N ALA A 18 -11.38 -4.37 3.61
CA ALA A 18 -12.37 -3.78 2.71
C ALA A 18 -11.75 -2.71 1.79
N VAL A 19 -10.87 -1.84 2.31
CA VAL A 19 -10.17 -0.82 1.52
C VAL A 19 -9.17 -1.45 0.54
N PHE A 20 -8.42 -2.47 0.97
CA PHE A 20 -7.53 -3.24 0.10
C PHE A 20 -8.30 -3.88 -1.06
N GLY A 21 -9.41 -4.55 -0.73
CA GLY A 21 -10.31 -5.17 -1.69
C GLY A 21 -10.89 -4.16 -2.67
N ALA A 22 -11.30 -2.98 -2.20
CA ALA A 22 -11.79 -1.91 -3.06
C ALA A 22 -10.72 -1.41 -4.03
N GLY A 23 -9.47 -1.25 -3.58
CA GLY A 23 -8.35 -0.87 -4.45
C GLY A 23 -8.14 -1.84 -5.60
N TRP A 24 -8.08 -3.15 -5.30
CA TRP A 24 -7.95 -4.18 -6.33
C TRP A 24 -9.21 -4.34 -7.19
N TRP A 25 -10.40 -4.09 -6.62
CA TRP A 25 -11.64 -4.08 -7.38
C TRP A 25 -11.63 -3.02 -8.49
N PHE A 26 -11.26 -1.77 -8.17
CA PHE A 26 -11.17 -0.70 -9.17
C PHE A 26 -10.22 -1.08 -10.33
N TRP A 27 -9.09 -1.71 -10.00
CA TRP A 27 -8.15 -2.16 -11.01
C TRP A 27 -8.73 -3.26 -11.91
N VAL A 28 -9.31 -4.30 -11.30
CA VAL A 28 -9.91 -5.42 -12.05
C VAL A 28 -11.07 -4.93 -12.92
N ASP A 29 -11.92 -4.03 -12.41
CA ASP A 29 -12.99 -3.41 -13.17
C ASP A 29 -12.47 -2.69 -14.42
N ALA A 30 -11.42 -1.88 -14.27
CA ALA A 30 -10.83 -1.15 -15.40
C ALA A 30 -10.21 -2.08 -16.44
N VAL A 31 -9.54 -3.16 -16.01
CA VAL A 31 -8.98 -4.17 -16.92
C VAL A 31 -10.08 -4.90 -17.70
N VAL A 32 -11.17 -5.28 -17.02
CA VAL A 32 -12.31 -5.99 -17.64
C VAL A 32 -13.08 -5.09 -18.60
N CYS A 33 -13.25 -3.81 -18.27
CA CYS A 33 -13.94 -2.83 -19.10
C CYS A 33 -13.07 -2.27 -20.23
N SER A 34 -11.78 -2.58 -20.28
CA SER A 34 -10.88 -2.12 -21.33
C SER A 34 -11.17 -2.83 -22.66
N SER A 35 -11.36 -2.06 -23.72
CA SER A 35 -11.51 -2.57 -25.10
C SER A 35 -10.19 -3.01 -25.72
N VAL A 36 -9.06 -2.63 -25.11
CA VAL A 36 -7.71 -2.96 -25.55
C VAL A 36 -7.01 -3.76 -24.45
N GLN A 37 -6.13 -4.69 -24.83
CA GLN A 37 -5.33 -5.43 -23.86
C GLN A 37 -4.42 -4.47 -23.08
N VAL A 38 -4.63 -4.41 -21.76
CA VAL A 38 -3.77 -3.65 -20.84
C VAL A 38 -2.41 -4.33 -20.71
N SER A 39 -1.34 -3.58 -20.91
CA SER A 39 0.03 -4.08 -20.79
C SER A 39 0.35 -4.48 -19.35
N PHE A 40 1.19 -5.49 -19.15
CA PHE A 40 1.66 -5.91 -17.83
C PHE A 40 2.28 -4.76 -17.02
N LEU A 41 2.85 -3.76 -17.70
CA LEU A 41 3.47 -2.60 -17.05
C LEU A 41 2.46 -1.83 -16.17
N HIS A 42 1.20 -1.74 -16.57
CA HIS A 42 0.17 -1.04 -15.78
C HIS A 42 -0.22 -1.78 -14.50
N TYR A 43 0.11 -3.07 -14.37
CA TYR A 43 -0.16 -3.85 -13.15
C TYR A 43 0.91 -3.66 -12.07
N LEU A 44 2.13 -3.27 -12.45
CA LEU A 44 3.26 -3.15 -11.53
C LEU A 44 3.00 -2.17 -10.38
N PRO A 45 2.47 -0.94 -10.60
CA PRO A 45 2.25 0.00 -9.52
C PRO A 45 1.39 -0.56 -8.38
N GLY A 46 0.27 -1.22 -8.70
CA GLY A 46 -0.61 -1.82 -7.70
C GLY A 46 0.00 -3.01 -6.95
N ILE A 47 0.82 -3.82 -7.63
CA ILE A 47 1.57 -4.93 -7.01
C ILE A 47 2.60 -4.38 -6.03
N PHE A 48 3.38 -3.37 -6.43
CA PHE A 48 4.36 -2.74 -5.55
C PHE A 48 3.70 -1.97 -4.40
N ALA A 49 2.53 -1.37 -4.60
CA ALA A 49 1.74 -0.79 -3.51
C ALA A 49 1.33 -1.86 -2.49
N SER A 50 0.92 -3.04 -2.96
CA SER A 50 0.55 -4.17 -2.08
C SER A 50 1.76 -4.72 -1.33
N LEU A 51 2.92 -4.80 -1.99
CA LEU A 51 4.18 -5.16 -1.35
C LEU A 51 4.57 -4.14 -0.28
N ALA A 52 4.50 -2.84 -0.58
CA ALA A 52 4.80 -1.79 0.39
C ALA A 52 3.86 -1.84 1.60
N ALA A 53 2.56 -2.05 1.38
CA ALA A 53 1.60 -2.27 2.45
C ALA A 53 2.00 -3.48 3.32
N LEU A 54 2.42 -4.60 2.73
CA LEU A 54 2.93 -5.74 3.48
C LEU A 54 4.20 -5.40 4.27
N MET A 55 5.13 -4.65 3.67
CA MET A 55 6.36 -4.23 4.32
C MET A 55 6.09 -3.37 5.56
N PHE A 56 5.14 -2.43 5.51
CA PHE A 56 4.73 -1.64 6.68
C PHE A 56 4.14 -2.53 7.78
N ASN A 57 3.34 -3.52 7.41
CA ASN A 57 2.68 -4.41 8.37
C ASN A 57 3.59 -5.51 8.92
N ALA A 58 4.78 -5.71 8.35
CA ALA A 58 5.80 -6.61 8.86
C ALA A 58 6.71 -5.96 9.93
N VAL A 59 6.52 -4.68 10.24
CA VAL A 59 7.30 -3.95 11.23
C VAL A 59 6.56 -3.92 12.57
N ASN A 60 7.19 -4.46 13.60
CA ASN A 60 6.76 -4.29 14.99
C ASN A 60 7.07 -2.85 15.45
N LYS A 61 6.12 -2.20 16.14
CA LYS A 61 6.25 -0.78 16.50
C LYS A 61 7.22 -0.54 17.65
N ASP A 62 7.39 -1.53 18.52
CA ASP A 62 8.25 -1.43 19.69
C ASP A 62 9.73 -1.40 19.29
N GLU A 63 10.07 -2.03 18.15
CA GLU A 63 11.42 -2.04 17.58
C GLU A 63 11.82 -0.69 16.94
N ILE A 64 10.87 0.25 16.81
CA ILE A 64 11.13 1.60 16.27
C ILE A 64 11.61 2.56 17.38
N GLY A 65 11.33 2.24 18.64
CA GLY A 65 11.59 3.10 19.81
C GLY A 65 13.06 3.11 20.23
N TYR A 66 13.52 4.27 20.71
CA TYR A 66 14.90 4.50 21.18
C TYR A 66 15.24 3.74 22.48
N ASP A 67 14.22 3.24 23.20
CA ASP A 67 14.35 2.56 24.50
C ASP A 67 14.33 1.03 24.38
N TYR A 68 14.42 0.48 23.17
CA TYR A 68 14.44 -0.97 22.95
C TYR A 68 15.78 -1.59 23.42
N TYR A 69 15.77 -2.21 24.60
CA TYR A 69 16.92 -2.94 25.13
C TYR A 69 16.91 -4.40 24.62
N SER A 70 17.80 -4.72 23.67
CA SER A 70 18.06 -6.10 23.23
C SER A 70 19.08 -6.78 24.15
N PRO A 71 18.72 -7.85 24.90
CA PRO A 71 19.67 -8.59 25.73
C PRO A 71 20.79 -9.30 24.95
N TYR A 72 20.68 -9.39 23.63
CA TYR A 72 21.56 -10.20 22.76
C TYR A 72 22.41 -9.40 21.75
N GLY A 73 22.47 -8.07 21.88
CA GLY A 73 23.36 -7.24 21.06
C GLY A 73 22.64 -6.39 20.02
N ASP A 74 23.29 -5.29 19.69
CA ASP A 74 22.79 -4.01 19.21
C ASP A 74 22.75 -3.88 17.67
N ASP A 75 22.17 -4.88 16.98
CA ASP A 75 22.10 -4.91 15.50
C ASP A 75 20.67 -4.83 14.94
N SER A 76 19.64 -4.76 15.79
CA SER A 76 18.23 -4.85 15.37
C SER A 76 17.66 -3.53 14.84
N GLU A 77 17.95 -2.42 15.52
CA GLU A 77 17.25 -1.15 15.31
C GLU A 77 17.45 -0.56 13.90
N TRP A 78 18.69 -0.55 13.41
CA TRP A 78 19.01 0.02 12.09
C TRP A 78 18.38 -0.80 10.95
N ARG A 79 18.17 -2.11 11.14
CA ARG A 79 17.56 -2.98 10.14
C ARG A 79 16.09 -2.65 9.95
N VAL A 80 15.36 -2.41 11.04
CA VAL A 80 13.94 -2.03 11.02
C VAL A 80 13.78 -0.64 10.39
N LYS A 81 14.64 0.31 10.77
CA LYS A 81 14.66 1.66 10.17
C LYS A 81 14.95 1.62 8.67
N LEU A 82 15.93 0.81 8.25
CA LEU A 82 16.23 0.61 6.83
C LEU A 82 15.06 -0.05 6.10
N TRP A 83 14.42 -1.06 6.70
CA TRP A 83 13.26 -1.73 6.11
C TRP A 83 12.09 -0.77 5.90
N LEU A 84 11.77 0.06 6.91
CA LEU A 84 10.75 1.09 6.82
C LEU A 84 11.09 2.15 5.76
N PHE A 85 12.36 2.54 5.66
CA PHE A 85 12.83 3.45 4.62
C PHE A 85 12.61 2.86 3.22
N VAL A 86 12.93 1.58 3.01
CA VAL A 86 12.67 0.91 1.73
C VAL A 86 11.16 0.83 1.46
N ALA A 87 10.34 0.51 2.45
CA ALA A 87 8.88 0.50 2.30
C ALA A 87 8.34 1.87 1.85
N TYR A 88 8.87 2.95 2.42
CA TYR A 88 8.55 4.32 2.03
C TYR A 88 8.95 4.58 0.58
N VAL A 89 10.19 4.28 0.19
CA VAL A 89 10.67 4.46 -1.19
C VAL A 89 9.80 3.69 -2.19
N VAL A 90 9.49 2.42 -1.92
CA VAL A 90 8.63 1.60 -2.79
C VAL A 90 7.24 2.23 -2.93
N SER A 91 6.67 2.77 -1.85
CA SER A 91 5.36 3.45 -1.86
C SER A 91 5.34 4.70 -2.76
N PHE A 92 6.38 5.54 -2.68
CA PHE A 92 6.46 6.75 -3.52
C PHE A 92 6.71 6.39 -4.99
N VAL A 93 7.59 5.42 -5.25
CA VAL A 93 7.91 5.00 -6.62
C VAL A 93 6.70 4.36 -7.29
N CYS A 94 5.94 3.51 -6.59
CA CYS A 94 4.76 2.89 -7.17
C CYS A 94 3.65 3.92 -7.43
N LEU A 95 3.42 4.87 -6.52
CA LEU A 95 2.45 5.94 -6.72
C LEU A 95 2.84 6.86 -7.88
N ALA A 96 4.10 7.29 -7.94
CA ALA A 96 4.62 8.10 -9.04
C ALA A 96 4.54 7.35 -10.39
N GLY A 97 4.89 6.05 -10.39
CA GLY A 97 4.73 5.19 -11.55
C GLY A 97 3.29 5.12 -12.02
N SER A 98 2.34 4.94 -11.11
CA SER A 98 0.91 4.94 -11.45
C SER A 98 0.43 6.26 -12.04
N VAL A 99 0.86 7.39 -11.50
CA VAL A 99 0.53 8.72 -12.05
C VAL A 99 1.17 8.91 -13.43
N GLY A 100 2.41 8.44 -13.63
CA GLY A 100 3.07 8.45 -14.94
C GLY A 100 2.29 7.67 -15.99
N MET A 101 1.75 6.49 -15.64
CA MET A 101 0.92 5.69 -16.53
C MET A 101 -0.42 6.39 -16.84
N LEU A 102 -1.05 7.05 -15.85
CA LEU A 102 -2.23 7.89 -16.08
C LEU A 102 -1.94 9.02 -17.08
N VAL A 103 -0.80 9.71 -16.94
CA VAL A 103 -0.40 10.76 -17.88
C VAL A 103 -0.19 10.19 -19.28
N GLN A 104 0.43 9.00 -19.40
CA GLN A 104 0.61 8.34 -20.68
C GLN A 104 -0.72 7.97 -21.34
N ASP A 105 -1.65 7.38 -20.58
CA ASP A 105 -2.98 6.99 -21.06
C ASP A 105 -3.83 8.23 -21.43
N ALA A 106 -3.59 9.38 -20.80
CA ALA A 106 -4.26 10.64 -21.13
C ALA A 106 -3.72 11.33 -22.39
N LEU A 107 -2.47 11.07 -22.76
CA LEU A 107 -1.81 11.71 -23.91
C LEU A 107 -1.82 10.85 -25.17
N THR A 108 -2.26 9.59 -25.09
CA THR A 108 -2.19 8.65 -26.22
C THR A 108 -3.57 8.07 -26.56
N ASP A 109 -3.99 8.22 -27.82
CA ASP A 109 -5.29 7.71 -28.29
C ASP A 109 -5.28 6.22 -28.67
N LYS A 110 -4.10 5.59 -28.62
CA LYS A 110 -3.89 4.19 -29.04
C LYS A 110 -3.79 3.21 -27.88
N GLY A 111 -3.79 3.71 -26.64
CA GLY A 111 -3.55 2.95 -25.42
C GLY A 111 -4.85 2.56 -24.70
N PRO A 112 -4.72 1.98 -23.49
CA PRO A 112 -5.83 1.84 -22.56
C PRO A 112 -6.51 3.18 -22.32
N SER A 113 -7.82 3.14 -22.01
CA SER A 113 -8.57 4.37 -21.73
C SER A 113 -8.02 5.07 -20.49
N VAL A 114 -8.27 6.38 -20.38
CA VAL A 114 -7.92 7.19 -19.20
C VAL A 114 -8.46 6.58 -17.90
N TRP A 115 -9.58 5.86 -17.95
CA TRP A 115 -10.13 5.14 -16.80
C TRP A 115 -9.14 4.11 -16.24
N THR A 116 -8.38 3.43 -17.10
CA THR A 116 -7.34 2.46 -16.68
C THR A 116 -6.27 3.15 -15.85
N GLY A 117 -5.78 4.30 -16.30
CA GLY A 117 -4.82 5.11 -15.54
C GLY A 117 -5.39 5.60 -14.20
N VAL A 118 -6.64 6.09 -14.19
CA VAL A 118 -7.30 6.58 -12.97
C VAL A 118 -7.49 5.44 -11.97
N ALA A 119 -7.96 4.29 -12.43
CA ALA A 119 -8.13 3.09 -11.61
C ALA A 119 -6.80 2.60 -11.02
N GLY A 120 -5.70 2.66 -11.78
CA GLY A 120 -4.37 2.35 -11.26
C GLY A 120 -3.94 3.27 -10.11
N VAL A 121 -4.21 4.57 -10.23
CA VAL A 121 -3.88 5.54 -9.17
C VAL A 121 -4.76 5.29 -7.93
N LEU A 122 -6.06 5.08 -8.13
CA LEU A 122 -7.00 4.73 -7.05
C LEU A 122 -6.58 3.44 -6.36
N GLN A 123 -6.19 2.41 -7.11
CA GLN A 123 -5.67 1.17 -6.56
C GLN A 123 -4.46 1.43 -5.66
N CYS A 124 -3.45 2.16 -6.14
CA CYS A 124 -2.25 2.44 -5.34
C CYS A 124 -2.58 3.18 -4.05
N VAL A 125 -3.40 4.22 -4.13
CA VAL A 125 -3.79 5.04 -2.97
C VAL A 125 -4.58 4.22 -1.96
N LEU A 126 -5.59 3.46 -2.41
CA LEU A 126 -6.42 2.65 -1.51
C LEU A 126 -5.62 1.53 -0.86
N VAL A 127 -4.75 0.84 -1.60
CA VAL A 127 -3.90 -0.22 -1.05
C VAL A 127 -2.93 0.32 -0.01
N LEU A 128 -2.30 1.47 -0.25
CA LEU A 128 -1.41 2.11 0.74
C LEU A 128 -2.18 2.58 1.98
N ILE A 129 -3.36 3.19 1.81
CA ILE A 129 -4.24 3.58 2.93
C ILE A 129 -4.65 2.35 3.74
N SER A 130 -5.03 1.24 3.08
CA SER A 130 -5.31 -0.01 3.77
C SER A 130 -4.12 -0.50 4.59
N GLY A 131 -2.91 -0.43 4.03
CA GLY A 131 -1.70 -0.80 4.74
C GLY A 131 -1.51 0.00 6.01
N LEU A 132 -1.74 1.33 5.95
CA LEU A 132 -1.68 2.21 7.10
C LEU A 132 -2.81 1.95 8.11
N ILE A 133 -4.03 1.68 7.67
CA ILE A 133 -5.16 1.36 8.57
C ILE A 133 -4.81 0.11 9.38
N TYR A 134 -4.37 -0.97 8.71
CA TYR A 134 -3.98 -2.20 9.40
C TYR A 134 -2.84 -1.94 10.37
N TRP A 135 -1.82 -1.19 9.93
CA TRP A 135 -0.70 -0.84 10.78
C TRP A 135 -1.15 -0.08 12.03
N THR A 136 -2.09 0.87 11.93
CA THR A 136 -2.58 1.61 13.11
C THR A 136 -3.48 0.81 14.06
N CYS A 137 -4.24 -0.16 13.55
CA CYS A 137 -5.14 -0.95 14.39
C CYS A 137 -4.46 -2.15 15.05
N HIS A 138 -3.37 -2.64 14.44
CA HIS A 138 -2.54 -3.68 15.02
C HIS A 138 -1.60 -3.06 16.05
N SER A 139 -2.14 -2.66 17.20
CA SER A 139 -1.35 -2.42 18.41
C SER A 139 -1.16 -3.76 19.11
N GLU A 140 0.10 -4.14 19.31
CA GLU A 140 0.49 -5.32 20.07
C GLU A 140 0.09 -5.07 21.53
N ASP A 141 -0.73 -5.97 22.09
CA ASP A 141 -0.91 -6.11 23.54
C ASP A 141 0.34 -6.79 24.16
#